data_AF-A0A956D1R7-F1
#
_entry.id   AF-A0A956D1R7-F1
#
_cell.length_a   1.000
_cell.length_b   1.000
_cell.length_c   1.000
_cell.angle_alpha   90.00
_cell.angle_beta   90.00
_cell.angle_gamma   90.00
#
_symmetry.space_group_name_H-M   'P 1'
#
loop_
_entity.id
_entity.type
_entity.pdbx_description
1 polymer ?
#
loop_
_entity_poly.entity_id
_entity_poly.type
_entity_poly.pdbx_seq_one_letter_code
_entity_poly.pdbx_strand_id
1 'polypeptide(L)'
;MQFDAALVREQGVEFAVVAVKPHAVSSDAKRQHALASFGARFPGVPIVLMAQDARGVPTYWGRRDIVGFLANVDHNRLPWRRFAE
;
A
#
# COMPACT_ATOMS: atom_id res chain seq x y z
N MET A 1 -15.89 5.17 -3.40
CA MET A 1 -15.63 3.85 -2.74
C MET A 1 -14.96 4.05 -1.37
N GLN A 2 -14.70 3.02 -0.56
CA GLN A 2 -13.89 3.16 0.67
C GLN A 2 -12.70 2.20 0.65
N PHE A 3 -11.54 2.65 1.13
CA PHE A 3 -10.34 1.83 1.25
C PHE A 3 -9.53 2.23 2.49
N ASP A 4 -8.72 1.32 3.00
CA ASP A 4 -7.83 1.57 4.13
C ASP A 4 -6.42 1.87 3.62
N ALA A 5 -5.81 2.93 4.13
CA ALA A 5 -4.44 3.28 3.80
C ALA A 5 -3.72 3.88 5.02
N ALA A 6 -2.41 3.67 5.08
CA ALA A 6 -1.54 4.26 6.09
C ALA A 6 -0.58 5.25 5.40
N LEU A 7 -0.59 6.50 5.85
CA LEU A 7 0.42 7.48 5.44
C LEU A 7 1.56 7.44 6.45
N VAL A 8 2.74 7.07 5.99
CA VAL A 8 3.91 6.82 6.82
C VAL A 8 4.99 7.81 6.42
N ARG A 9 5.67 8.39 7.41
CA ARG A 9 6.84 9.23 7.22
C ARG A 9 8.00 8.65 8.00
N GLU A 10 9.00 8.16 7.30
CA GLU A 10 10.16 7.47 7.88
C GLU A 10 11.44 7.97 7.23
N GLN A 11 12.46 8.31 8.03
CA GLN A 11 13.77 8.78 7.54
C GLN A 11 13.69 9.92 6.48
N GLY A 12 12.70 10.81 6.60
CA GLY A 12 12.50 11.92 5.66
C GLY A 12 11.78 11.54 4.35
N VAL A 13 11.39 10.28 4.18
CA VAL A 13 10.54 9.81 3.07
C VAL A 13 9.11 9.67 3.56
N GLU A 14 8.18 10.33 2.89
CA GLU A 14 6.75 10.09 3.06
C GLU A 14 6.26 9.10 1.99
N PHE A 15 5.46 8.12 2.40
CA PHE A 15 4.87 7.12 1.50
C PHE A 15 3.50 6.65 2.00
N ALA A 16 2.66 6.19 1.06
CA ALA A 16 1.35 5.65 1.36
C ALA A 16 1.35 4.12 1.19
N VAL A 17 0.85 3.40 2.18
CA VAL A 17 0.56 1.96 2.08
C VAL A 17 -0.94 1.79 1.93
N VAL A 18 -1.39 1.21 0.84
CA VAL A 18 -2.82 1.03 0.53
C VAL A 18 -3.19 -0.44 0.65
N ALA A 19 -4.15 -0.76 1.52
CA ALA A 19 -4.68 -2.10 1.65
C ALA A 19 -5.65 -2.39 0.48
N VAL A 20 -5.34 -3.42 -0.29
CA VAL A 20 -6.11 -3.83 -1.45
C VAL A 20 -6.47 -5.31 -1.37
N LYS A 21 -7.54 -5.68 -2.07
CA LYS A 21 -7.95 -7.09 -2.18
C LYS A 21 -6.92 -7.87 -3.02
N PRO A 22 -6.66 -9.16 -2.73
CA PRO A 22 -5.67 -9.96 -3.47
C PRO A 22 -5.87 -9.98 -4.99
N HIS A 23 -7.12 -9.94 -5.45
CA HIS A 23 -7.43 -9.91 -6.88
C HIS A 23 -6.97 -8.63 -7.59
N ALA A 24 -6.76 -7.52 -6.87
CA ALA A 24 -6.26 -6.25 -7.41
C ALA A 24 -4.75 -6.28 -7.65
N VAL A 25 -4.04 -7.25 -7.06
CA VAL A 25 -2.58 -7.42 -7.19
C VAL A 25 -2.20 -8.73 -7.89
N SER A 26 -3.19 -9.44 -8.45
CA SER A 26 -2.99 -10.80 -9.00
C SER A 26 -2.17 -10.85 -10.30
N SER A 27 -1.90 -9.71 -10.93
CA SER A 27 -1.04 -9.62 -12.13
C SER A 27 -0.33 -8.27 -12.17
N ASP A 28 0.67 -8.14 -13.04
CA ASP A 28 1.36 -6.86 -13.23
C ASP A 28 0.43 -5.75 -13.72
N ALA A 29 -0.37 -6.03 -14.75
CA ALA A 29 -1.36 -5.09 -15.29
C ALA A 29 -2.34 -4.59 -14.21
N LYS A 30 -2.83 -5.47 -13.33
CA LYS A 30 -3.74 -5.07 -12.25
C LYS A 30 -3.05 -4.24 -11.17
N ARG A 31 -1.80 -4.56 -10.83
CA ARG A 31 -0.99 -3.76 -9.90
C ARG A 31 -0.77 -2.35 -10.45
N GLN A 32 -0.41 -2.23 -11.73
CA GLN A 32 -0.26 -0.94 -12.40
C GLN A 32 -1.56 -0.15 -12.41
N HIS A 33 -2.69 -0.80 -12.72
CA HIS A 33 -4.00 -0.18 -12.66
C HIS A 33 -4.33 0.32 -11.25
N ALA A 34 -4.14 -0.50 -10.22
CA ALA A 34 -4.38 -0.11 -8.84
C ALA A 34 -3.50 1.08 -8.41
N LEU A 35 -2.21 1.05 -8.73
CA LEU A 35 -1.30 2.17 -8.47
C LEU A 35 -1.78 3.46 -9.14
N ALA A 36 -2.23 3.38 -10.41
CA ALA A 36 -2.77 4.53 -11.14
C ALA A 36 -4.06 5.06 -10.49
N SER A 37 -4.98 4.18 -10.08
CA SER A 37 -6.22 4.56 -9.41
C SER A 37 -5.98 5.30 -8.09
N PHE A 38 -5.02 4.85 -7.28
CA PHE A 38 -4.70 5.50 -6.01
C PHE A 38 -3.79 6.73 -6.16
N GLY A 39 -3.10 6.90 -7.29
CA GLY A 39 -2.21 8.02 -7.58
C GLY A 39 -2.86 9.39 -7.38
N ALA A 40 -4.12 9.53 -7.81
CA ALA A 40 -4.87 10.78 -7.66
C ALA A 40 -5.10 11.18 -6.18
N ARG A 41 -5.14 10.20 -5.26
CA ARG A 41 -5.38 10.47 -3.83
C ARG A 41 -4.12 10.85 -3.05
N PHE A 42 -2.96 10.43 -3.54
CA PHE A 42 -1.66 10.63 -2.92
C PHE A 42 -0.69 11.33 -3.89
N PRO A 43 -0.97 12.59 -4.29
CA PRO A 43 -0.17 13.30 -5.29
C PRO A 43 1.26 13.53 -4.78
N GLY A 44 2.25 13.09 -5.57
CA GLY A 44 3.68 13.25 -5.24
C GLY A 44 4.21 12.29 -4.17
N VAL A 45 3.38 11.36 -3.68
CA VAL A 45 3.74 10.41 -2.62
C VAL A 45 3.86 9.01 -3.24
N PRO A 46 4.97 8.29 -3.04
CA PRO A 46 5.10 6.89 -3.44
C PRO A 46 4.01 6.02 -2.82
N ILE A 47 3.35 5.21 -3.64
CA ILE A 47 2.32 4.27 -3.20
C ILE A 47 2.89 2.86 -3.16
N VAL A 48 2.62 2.15 -2.07
CA VAL A 48 2.85 0.72 -1.90
C VAL A 48 1.51 0.03 -1.74
N LEU A 49 1.23 -0.95 -2.58
CA LEU A 49 0.06 -1.81 -2.43
C LEU A 49 0.38 -2.90 -1.41
N MET A 50 -0.55 -3.15 -0.50
CA MET A 50 -0.50 -4.25 0.46
C MET A 50 -1.73 -5.13 0.27
N ALA A 51 -1.53 -6.44 0.12
CA ALA A 51 -2.61 -7.41 0.18
C ALA A 51 -2.26 -8.51 1.17
N GLN A 52 -3.26 -8.97 1.92
CA GLN A 52 -3.10 -10.10 2.83
C GLN A 52 -3.53 -11.39 2.14
N ASP A 53 -2.82 -12.48 2.41
CA ASP A 53 -3.30 -13.82 2.06
C ASP A 53 -4.44 -14.27 3.01
N ALA A 54 -4.98 -15.47 2.80
CA ALA A 54 -6.04 -16.02 3.64
C ALA A 54 -5.63 -16.24 5.11
N ARG A 55 -4.34 -16.18 5.43
CA ARG A 55 -3.78 -16.30 6.78
C ARG A 55 -3.45 -14.93 7.40
N GLY A 56 -3.75 -13.83 6.71
CA GLY A 56 -3.46 -12.48 7.16
C GLY A 56 -2.02 -12.03 6.91
N VAL A 57 -1.22 -12.80 6.17
CA VAL A 57 0.19 -12.47 5.89
C VAL A 57 0.25 -11.37 4.83
N PRO A 58 0.80 -10.18 5.11
CA PRO A 58 0.88 -9.09 4.15
C PRO A 58 1.95 -9.35 3.10
N THR A 59 1.62 -9.06 1.86
CA THR A 59 2.57 -8.95 0.74
C THR A 59 2.51 -7.53 0.19
N TYR A 60 3.67 -6.97 -0.14
CA TYR A 60 3.81 -5.58 -0.55
C TYR A 60 4.34 -5.45 -1.98
N TRP A 61 3.86 -4.45 -2.72
CA TRP A 61 4.33 -4.11 -4.06
C TRP A 61 4.47 -2.60 -4.23
N GLY A 62 5.61 -2.14 -4.72
CA GLY A 62 5.88 -0.71 -4.92
C GLY A 62 7.38 -0.44 -4.98
N ARG A 63 7.78 0.75 -4.54
CA ARG A 63 9.19 1.14 -4.49
C ARG A 63 9.99 0.17 -3.59
N ARG A 64 11.09 -0.35 -4.12
CA ARG A 64 11.81 -1.50 -3.53
C ARG A 64 12.37 -1.24 -2.13
N ASP A 65 12.87 -0.04 -1.88
CA ASP A 65 13.37 0.39 -0.58
C ASP A 65 12.25 0.44 0.48
N ILE A 66 11.07 0.96 0.14
CA ILE A 66 9.91 1.01 1.04
C ILE A 66 9.38 -0.41 1.32
N VAL A 67 9.32 -1.27 0.29
CA VAL A 67 8.95 -2.68 0.47
C VAL A 67 9.92 -3.39 1.41
N GLY A 68 11.22 -3.15 1.26
CA GLY A 68 12.24 -3.70 2.17
C GLY A 68 12.09 -3.23 3.62
N PHE A 69 11.72 -1.96 3.83
CA PHE A 69 11.37 -1.45 5.15
C PHE A 69 10.13 -2.15 5.72
N LEU A 70 9.04 -2.21 4.96
CA LEU A 70 7.78 -2.81 5.39
C LEU A 70 7.87 -4.31 5.66
N ALA A 71 8.78 -5.03 5.02
CA ALA A 71 9.04 -6.44 5.30
C ALA A 71 9.53 -6.71 6.73
N ASN A 72 10.06 -5.69 7.41
CA ASN A 72 10.56 -5.77 8.79
C ASN A 72 9.63 -5.09 9.81
N VAL A 73 8.50 -4.53 9.36
CA VAL A 73 7.54 -3.81 10.19
C VAL A 73 6.27 -4.64 10.34
N ASP A 74 5.77 -4.77 11.56
CA ASP A 74 4.43 -5.32 11.78
C ASP A 74 3.38 -4.37 11.17
N HIS A 75 2.69 -4.86 10.14
CA HIS A 75 1.68 -4.10 9.41
C HIS A 75 0.55 -3.56 10.31
N ASN A 76 0.24 -4.20 11.44
CA ASN A 76 -0.79 -3.73 12.37
C ASN A 76 -0.39 -2.43 13.08
N ARG A 77 0.90 -2.12 13.12
CA ARG A 77 1.44 -0.90 13.74
C ARG A 77 1.42 0.29 12.80
N LEU A 78 1.12 0.07 11.52
CA LEU A 78 0.97 1.17 10.57
C LEU A 78 -0.24 2.03 10.97
N PRO A 79 -0.18 3.35 10.78
CA PRO A 79 -1.26 4.27 11.13
C PRO A 79 -2.42 4.18 10.12
N TRP A 80 -3.13 3.05 10.13
CA TRP A 80 -4.24 2.80 9.22
C TRP A 80 -5.36 3.81 9.39
N ARG A 81 -5.82 4.35 8.26
CA ARG A 81 -6.97 5.24 8.17
C ARG A 81 -7.86 4.81 7.04
N ARG A 82 -9.17 4.93 7.25
CA ARG A 82 -10.17 4.72 6.21
C ARG A 82 -10.31 6.00 5.39
N PHE A 83 -10.21 5.87 4.08
CA PHE A 83 -10.43 6.92 3.10
C PHE A 83 -11.72 6.64 2.34
N ALA A 84 -12.49 7.70 2.10
CA ALA A 84 -13.57 7.70 1.13
C ALA A 84 -13.05 8.32 -0.18
N GLU A 85 -13.36 7.65 -1.28
CA GLU A 85 -13.27 8.12 -2.67
C GLU A 85 -14.61 8.74 -3.08
#